data_AF-A0A0J8S6E8-F1
#
_entry.id   AF-A0A0J8S6E8-F1
#
_cell.length_a   1.000
_cell.length_b   1.000
_cell.length_c   1.000
_cell.angle_alpha   90.00
_cell.angle_beta   90.00
_cell.angle_gamma   90.00
#
_symmetry.space_group_name_H-M   'P 1'
#
loop_
_entity.id
_entity.type
_entity.pdbx_description
1 polymer ?
#
loop_
_entity_poly.entity_id
_entity_poly.type
_entity_poly.pdbx_seq_one_letter_code
_entity_poly.pdbx_strand_id
1 'polypeptide(L)'
;MALMDNASFHHSARIKQMCFDAGVRLLYLPPYSPDLNPIEEFFAELKAYTKKSWSLYEEDPSQGFGVFLQQCVDVVDARKESAAGHFRSAGVSIELCP
;
A
#
# COMPACT_ATOMS: atom_id res chain seq x y z
N MET A 1 -12.15 2.62 -7.62
CA MET A 1 -12.35 3.29 -6.31
C MET A 1 -10.99 3.40 -5.64
N ALA A 2 -10.73 4.47 -4.90
CA ALA A 2 -9.52 4.63 -4.10
C ALA A 2 -9.92 4.84 -2.63
N LEU A 3 -9.31 4.06 -1.74
CA LEU A 3 -9.43 4.23 -0.30
C LEU A 3 -8.29 5.14 0.15
N MET A 4 -8.59 6.17 0.93
CA MET A 4 -7.59 7.14 1.40
C MET A 4 -7.77 7.42 2.89
N ASP A 5 -6.65 7.54 3.60
CA ASP A 5 -6.66 8.06 4.96
C ASP A 5 -6.93 9.59 4.96
N ASN A 6 -6.86 10.21 6.14
CA ASN A 6 -7.13 11.63 6.32
C ASN A 6 -5.89 12.54 6.21
N ALA A 7 -4.82 12.10 5.55
CA ALA A 7 -3.70 12.99 5.25
C ALA A 7 -4.20 14.26 4.53
N SER A 8 -3.75 15.44 4.97
CA SER A 8 -4.32 16.72 4.54
C SER A 8 -4.27 16.93 3.02
N PHE A 9 -3.25 16.40 2.35
CA PHE A 9 -3.10 16.49 0.90
C PHE A 9 -4.06 15.58 0.11
N HIS A 10 -4.57 14.49 0.70
CA HIS A 10 -5.63 13.65 0.09
C HIS A 10 -6.94 14.44 -0.11
N HIS A 11 -7.18 15.45 0.73
CA HIS A 11 -8.39 16.27 0.66
C HIS A 11 -8.28 17.47 -0.29
N SER A 12 -7.13 17.65 -0.96
CA SER A 12 -6.91 18.78 -1.87
C SER A 12 -7.88 18.75 -3.06
N ALA A 13 -8.31 19.95 -3.50
CA ALA A 13 -9.18 20.09 -4.66
C ALA A 13 -8.57 19.47 -5.93
N ARG A 14 -7.24 19.56 -6.08
CA ARG A 14 -6.50 18.97 -7.19
C ARG A 14 -6.65 17.45 -7.24
N ILE A 15 -6.45 16.76 -6.11
CA ILE A 15 -6.59 15.28 -6.07
C ILE A 15 -8.03 14.87 -6.34
N LYS A 16 -9.00 15.56 -5.75
CA LYS A 16 -10.43 15.31 -6.00
C LYS A 16 -10.80 15.45 -7.48
N GLN A 17 -10.32 16.50 -8.14
CA GLN A 17 -10.57 16.72 -9.57
C GLN A 17 -9.90 15.65 -10.43
N MET A 18 -8.61 15.34 -10.18
CA MET A 18 -7.89 14.30 -10.92
C MET A 18 -8.56 12.93 -10.82
N CYS A 19 -9.04 12.55 -9.63
CA CYS A 19 -9.77 11.30 -9.44
C CYS A 19 -11.13 11.32 -10.15
N PHE A 20 -11.86 12.43 -10.09
CA PHE A 20 -13.13 12.59 -10.79
C PHE A 20 -12.96 12.45 -12.32
N ASP A 21 -11.98 13.14 -12.90
CA ASP A 21 -11.67 13.09 -14.33
C ASP A 21 -11.26 11.68 -14.79
N ALA A 22 -10.62 10.91 -13.90
CA ALA A 22 -10.25 9.52 -14.14
C ALA A 22 -11.39 8.51 -13.86
N GLY A 23 -12.58 8.96 -13.45
CA GLY A 23 -13.69 8.07 -13.08
C GLY A 23 -13.46 7.30 -11.76
N VAL A 24 -12.49 7.72 -10.95
CA VAL A 24 -12.14 7.09 -9.68
C VAL A 24 -12.95 7.71 -8.55
N ARG A 25 -13.85 6.91 -7.94
CA ARG A 25 -14.50 7.28 -6.68
C ARG A 25 -13.50 7.25 -5.53
N LEU A 26 -13.39 8.36 -4.80
CA LEU A 26 -12.62 8.47 -3.55
C LEU A 26 -13.50 8.08 -2.36
N LEU A 27 -12.97 7.26 -1.45
CA LEU A 27 -13.59 6.93 -0.18
C LEU A 27 -12.58 7.17 0.94
N TYR A 28 -12.94 8.05 1.87
CA TYR A 28 -12.09 8.42 2.99
C TYR A 28 -12.41 7.53 4.20
N LEU A 29 -11.36 7.03 4.85
CA LEU A 29 -11.49 6.25 6.06
C LEU A 29 -11.86 7.16 7.25
N PRO A 30 -12.52 6.64 8.29
CA PRO A 30 -12.71 7.37 9.54
C PRO A 30 -11.35 7.80 10.14
N PRO A 31 -11.29 8.92 10.87
CA PRO A 31 -10.07 9.35 11.54
C PRO A 31 -9.49 8.27 12.46
N TYR A 32 -8.16 8.19 12.53
CA TYR A 32 -7.42 7.24 13.38
C TYR A 32 -7.84 5.77 13.23
N SER A 33 -8.23 5.36 12.02
CA SER A 33 -8.67 3.98 11.72
C SER A 33 -7.67 3.26 10.81
N PRO A 34 -6.42 3.04 11.24
CA PRO A 34 -5.43 2.32 10.43
C PRO A 34 -5.86 0.89 10.14
N ASP A 35 -6.61 0.26 11.04
CA ASP A 35 -7.13 -1.11 10.85
C ASP A 35 -8.09 -1.24 9.65
N LEU A 36 -8.65 -0.11 9.17
CA LEU A 36 -9.52 -0.07 7.99
C LEU A 36 -8.75 0.26 6.70
N ASN A 37 -7.42 0.38 6.77
CA ASN A 37 -6.57 0.70 5.64
C ASN A 37 -5.81 -0.57 5.18
N PRO A 38 -6.18 -1.18 4.04
CA PRO A 38 -5.57 -2.44 3.58
C PRO A 38 -4.05 -2.40 3.44
N ILE A 39 -3.47 -1.23 3.15
CA ILE A 39 -2.02 -1.11 2.93
C ILE A 39 -1.19 -1.30 4.21
N GLU A 40 -1.80 -1.17 5.39
CA GLU A 40 -1.06 -1.31 6.67
C GLU A 40 -0.54 -2.74 6.86
N GLU A 41 -1.32 -3.77 6.46
CA GLU A 41 -0.85 -5.15 6.50
C GLU A 41 0.29 -5.40 5.53
N PHE A 42 0.20 -4.85 4.31
CA PHE A 42 1.30 -4.90 3.35
C PHE A 42 2.56 -4.22 3.89
N PHE A 43 2.45 -3.06 4.53
CA PHE A 43 3.59 -2.40 5.17
C PHE A 43 4.18 -3.20 6.33
N ALA A 44 3.36 -3.90 7.12
CA ALA A 44 3.84 -4.79 8.16
C ALA A 44 4.67 -5.95 7.56
N GLU A 45 4.19 -6.57 6.49
CA GLU A 45 4.92 -7.63 5.77
C GLU A 45 6.22 -7.12 5.15
N LEU A 46 6.16 -5.97 4.46
CA LEU A 46 7.32 -5.33 3.83
C LEU A 46 8.37 -4.97 4.86
N LYS A 47 7.99 -4.40 5.99
CA LYS A 47 8.92 -4.05 7.08
C LYS A 47 9.58 -5.28 7.67
N ALA A 48 8.81 -6.34 7.92
CA ALA A 48 9.34 -7.61 8.43
C ALA A 48 10.36 -8.22 7.46
N TYR A 49 10.04 -8.23 6.17
CA TYR A 49 10.96 -8.74 5.14
C TYR A 49 12.20 -7.86 4.98
N THR A 50 12.04 -6.54 4.90
CA THR A 50 13.16 -5.59 4.79
C THR A 50 14.14 -5.76 5.94
N LYS A 51 13.65 -5.93 7.18
CA LYS A 51 14.49 -6.18 8.35
C LYS A 51 15.24 -7.51 8.25
N LYS A 52 14.59 -8.56 7.75
CA LYS A 52 15.22 -9.88 7.53
C LYS A 52 16.30 -9.84 6.44
N SER A 53 16.08 -9.03 5.40
CA SER A 53 16.93 -8.93 4.23
C SER A 53 17.99 -7.84 4.32
N TRP A 54 18.09 -7.14 5.47
CA TRP A 54 18.97 -5.99 5.66
C TRP A 54 20.44 -6.28 5.33
N SER A 55 20.92 -7.49 5.64
CA SER A 55 22.30 -7.90 5.33
C SER A 55 22.63 -7.81 3.84
N LEU A 56 21.65 -8.03 2.94
CA LEU A 56 21.85 -7.89 1.49
C LEU A 56 22.15 -6.45 1.08
N TYR A 57 21.58 -5.47 1.81
CA TYR A 57 21.90 -4.07 1.60
C TYR A 57 23.27 -3.71 2.20
N GLU A 58 23.63 -4.30 3.34
CA GLU A 58 24.95 -4.09 3.95
C GLU A 58 26.09 -4.66 3.09
N GLU A 59 25.84 -5.74 2.36
CA GLU A 59 26.80 -6.35 1.43
C GLU A 59 27.08 -5.47 0.19
N ASP A 60 26.07 -4.79 -0.33
CA ASP A 60 26.23 -3.83 -1.43
C ASP A 60 25.40 -2.55 -1.22
N PRO A 61 25.88 -1.59 -0.41
CA PRO A 61 25.19 -0.32 -0.25
C PRO A 61 25.20 0.54 -1.53
N SER A 62 26.11 0.23 -2.47
CA SER A 62 26.29 1.00 -3.71
C SER A 62 25.14 0.79 -4.70
N GLN A 63 24.39 -0.31 -4.56
CA GLN A 63 23.13 -0.53 -5.28
C GLN A 63 22.10 0.59 -5.03
N GLY A 64 22.21 1.27 -3.89
CA GLY A 64 21.29 2.31 -3.45
C GLY A 64 20.03 1.75 -2.79
N PHE A 65 19.57 2.44 -1.74
CA PHE A 65 18.44 1.99 -0.93
C PHE A 65 17.15 1.79 -1.75
N GLY A 66 16.92 2.59 -2.79
CA GLY A 66 15.75 2.47 -3.65
C GLY A 66 15.70 1.14 -4.41
N VAL A 67 16.84 0.66 -4.92
CA VAL A 67 16.91 -0.63 -5.63
C VAL A 67 16.66 -1.78 -4.66
N PHE A 68 17.32 -1.75 -3.50
CA PHE A 68 17.09 -2.72 -2.43
C PHE A 68 15.62 -2.76 -1.97
N LEU A 69 15.01 -1.59 -1.75
CA LEU A 69 13.61 -1.50 -1.34
C LEU A 69 12.69 -2.06 -2.42
N GLN A 70 12.95 -1.77 -3.70
CA GLN A 70 12.16 -2.33 -4.81
C GLN A 70 12.24 -3.86 -4.85
N GLN A 71 13.44 -4.44 -4.66
CA GLN A 71 13.58 -5.90 -4.56
C GLN A 71 12.78 -6.47 -3.40
N CYS A 72 12.74 -5.77 -2.25
CA CYS A 72 11.93 -6.19 -1.11
C CYS A 72 10.42 -6.14 -1.43
N VAL A 73 9.97 -5.08 -2.12
CA VAL A 73 8.58 -4.95 -2.59
C VAL A 73 8.24 -6.10 -3.54
N ASP A 74 9.08 -6.38 -4.53
CA ASP A 74 8.84 -7.43 -5.53
C ASP A 74 8.67 -8.83 -4.89
N VAL A 75 9.45 -9.13 -3.85
CA VAL A 75 9.35 -10.41 -3.13
C VAL A 75 8.07 -10.52 -2.30
N VAL A 76 7.62 -9.42 -1.69
CA VAL A 76 6.38 -9.41 -0.90
C VAL A 76 5.17 -9.44 -1.83
N ASP A 77 5.19 -8.67 -2.92
CA ASP A 77 4.11 -8.57 -3.91
C ASP A 77 3.90 -9.88 -4.72
N ALA A 78 4.95 -10.68 -4.91
CA ALA A 78 4.84 -11.99 -5.54
C ALA A 78 3.85 -12.94 -4.82
N ARG A 79 3.48 -12.65 -3.57
CA ARG A 79 2.46 -13.38 -2.79
C ARG A 79 1.06 -12.88 -3.14
N LYS A 80 0.64 -13.05 -4.40
CA LYS A 80 -0.59 -12.48 -4.97
C LYS A 80 -1.89 -12.73 -4.19
N GLU A 81 -1.96 -13.79 -3.40
CA GLU A 81 -3.12 -14.10 -2.54
C GLU A 81 -3.23 -13.15 -1.33
N SER A 82 -2.17 -12.40 -1.01
CA SER A 82 -2.07 -11.52 0.16
C SER A 82 -2.95 -10.28 0.04
N ALA A 83 -2.98 -9.64 -1.14
CA ALA A 83 -3.72 -8.38 -1.33
C ALA A 83 -5.23 -8.54 -1.08
N ALA A 84 -5.87 -9.56 -1.64
CA ALA A 84 -7.29 -9.83 -1.37
C ALA A 84 -7.54 -10.15 0.12
N GLY A 85 -6.55 -10.71 0.82
CA GLY A 85 -6.55 -10.90 2.26
C GLY A 85 -6.54 -9.58 3.03
N HIS A 86 -5.63 -8.67 2.67
CA HIS A 86 -5.48 -7.36 3.30
C HIS A 86 -6.76 -6.53 3.20
N PHE A 87 -7.39 -6.50 2.01
CA PHE A 87 -8.66 -5.80 1.82
C PHE A 87 -9.79 -6.41 2.65
N ARG A 88 -9.88 -7.75 2.69
CA ARG A 88 -10.87 -8.45 3.51
C ARG A 88 -10.68 -8.16 5.00
N SER A 89 -9.44 -8.13 5.48
CA SER A 89 -9.10 -7.81 6.87
C SER A 89 -9.52 -6.39 7.25
N ALA A 90 -9.34 -5.44 6.32
CA ALA A 90 -9.83 -4.06 6.43
C ALA A 90 -11.36 -3.92 6.26
N GLY A 91 -12.11 -5.01 6.15
CA GLY A 91 -13.57 -5.01 5.98
C GLY A 91 -14.05 -4.61 4.58
N VAL A 92 -13.17 -4.67 3.57
CA VAL A 92 -13.47 -4.30 2.18
C VAL A 92 -13.58 -5.55 1.32
N SER A 93 -14.77 -5.81 0.80
CA SER A 93 -14.99 -6.86 -0.19
C SER A 93 -14.61 -6.36 -1.59
N ILE A 94 -13.66 -7.03 -2.24
CA ILE A 94 -13.36 -6.81 -3.65
C ILE A 94 -14.23 -7.76 -4.46
N GLU A 95 -15.30 -7.24 -5.07
CA GLU A 95 -15.97 -7.93 -6.16
C GLU A 95 -15.16 -7.70 -7.43
N LEU A 96 -14.50 -8.75 -7.92
CA LEU A 96 -13.92 -8.73 -9.25
C LEU A 96 -15.10 -8.71 -10.24
N CYS A 97 -15.21 -7.62 -11.00
CA CYS A 97 -16.12 -7.60 -12.14
C CYS A 97 -15.71 -8.75 -13.08
N PRO A 98 -16.65 -9.64 -13.49
CA PRO A 98 -16.35 -10.81 -14.31
C PRO A 98 -15.74 -10.45 -15.66
#